data_AF-A0A975EFS5-F1
#
_entry.id   AF-A0A975EFS5-F1
#
_cell.length_a   1.000
_cell.length_b   1.000
_cell.length_c   1.000
_cell.angle_alpha   90.00
_cell.angle_beta   90.00
_cell.angle_gamma   90.00
#
_symmetry.space_group_name_H-M   'P 1'
#
loop_
_entity.id
_entity.type
_entity.pdbx_description
1 polymer ?
#
loop_
_entity_poly.entity_id
_entity_poly.type
_entity_poly.pdbx_seq_one_letter_code
_entity_poly.pdbx_strand_id
1 'polypeptide(L)' 'MPRTLYSPRLSDDIIRALYREGKRRRMPMTRLADELILAALAGSSLSAGLPICGFPTAHAAESATPGRQAA' A
#
# COMPACT_ATOMS: atom_id res chain seq x y z
N MET A 1 -19.29 -30.87 -8.27
CA MET A 1 -17.89 -30.84 -7.85
C MET A 1 -17.70 -29.65 -6.92
N PRO A 2 -17.41 -29.83 -5.62
CA PRO A 2 -17.12 -28.71 -4.74
C PRO A 2 -15.87 -27.99 -5.24
N ARG A 3 -15.96 -26.67 -5.44
CA ARG A 3 -14.79 -25.84 -5.75
C ARG A 3 -14.07 -25.56 -4.45
N THR A 4 -12.90 -26.14 -4.26
CA THR A 4 -12.01 -25.79 -3.14
C THR A 4 -11.52 -24.37 -3.37
N LEU A 5 -12.22 -23.40 -2.78
CA LEU A 5 -11.79 -22.00 -2.81
C LEU A 5 -10.57 -21.87 -1.91
N TYR A 6 -9.47 -21.40 -2.47
CA TYR A 6 -8.27 -21.09 -1.71
C TYR A 6 -8.60 -20.03 -0.66
N SER A 7 -8.30 -20.32 0.60
CA SER A 7 -8.50 -19.41 1.73
C SER A 7 -7.13 -19.09 2.34
N PRO A 8 -6.51 -17.94 1.98
CA PRO A 8 -5.20 -17.58 2.48
C PRO A 8 -5.23 -17.38 3.98
N ARG A 9 -4.15 -17.84 4.65
CA ARG A 9 -3.91 -17.57 6.07
C ARG A 9 -3.42 -16.13 6.21
N LEU A 10 -4.32 -15.23 6.57
CA LEU A 10 -4.00 -13.84 6.90
C LEU A 10 -3.79 -13.68 8.41
N SER A 11 -2.93 -12.75 8.80
CA SER A 11 -2.77 -12.39 10.22
C SER A 11 -4.00 -11.64 10.73
N ASP A 12 -4.28 -11.77 12.03
CA ASP A 12 -5.42 -11.10 12.68
C ASP A 12 -5.36 -9.57 12.53
N ASP A 13 -4.17 -8.99 12.52
CA ASP A 13 -4.00 -7.54 12.35
C ASP A 13 -4.45 -7.07 10.96
N ILE A 14 -4.12 -7.82 9.91
CA ILE A 14 -4.56 -7.53 8.54
C ILE A 14 -6.08 -7.66 8.45
N ILE A 15 -6.66 -8.70 9.06
CA ILE A 15 -8.12 -8.90 9.09
C ILE A 15 -8.80 -7.71 9.77
N ARG A 16 -8.30 -7.26 10.92
CA ARG A 16 -8.83 -6.10 11.65
C ARG A 16 -8.72 -4.81 10.83
N ALA A 17 -7.59 -4.60 10.16
CA ALA A 17 -7.38 -3.44 9.30
C ALA A 17 -8.34 -3.44 8.11
N LEU A 18 -8.44 -4.55 7.37
CA LEU A 18 -9.37 -4.72 6.25
C LEU A 18 -10.82 -4.52 6.68
N TYR A 19 -11.20 -5.01 7.87
CA TYR A 19 -12.57 -4.84 8.37
C TYR A 19 -12.90 -3.37 8.65
N ARG A 20 -12.02 -2.67 9.36
CA ARG A 20 -12.18 -1.24 9.66
C ARG A 20 -12.26 -0.41 8.38
N GLU A 21 -11.39 -0.71 7.44
CA GLU A 21 -11.31 0.02 6.19
C GLU A 21 -12.48 -0.29 5.25
N GLY A 22 -12.91 -1.56 5.17
CA GLY A 22 -14.11 -1.96 4.44
C GLY A 22 -15.36 -1.28 4.99
N LYS A 23 -15.50 -1.19 6.31
CA LYS A 23 -16.58 -0.45 6.97
C LYS A 23 -16.54 1.05 6.61
N ARG A 24 -15.36 1.66 6.65
CA ARG A 24 -15.16 3.08 6.31
C ARG A 24 -15.55 3.39 4.86
N ARG A 25 -15.19 2.50 3.92
CA ARG A 25 -15.49 2.63 2.48
C ARG A 25 -16.86 2.09 2.07
N ARG A 26 -17.61 1.47 3.00
CA ARG A 26 -18.85 0.73 2.73
C ARG A 26 -18.66 -0.34 1.63
N MET A 27 -17.53 -1.05 1.70
CA MET A 27 -17.12 -2.05 0.73
C MET A 27 -16.92 -3.42 1.40
N PRO A 28 -17.32 -4.53 0.75
CA PRO A 28 -17.00 -5.88 1.24
C PRO A 28 -15.49 -6.08 1.37
N MET A 29 -15.04 -6.70 2.47
CA MET A 29 -13.61 -6.91 2.73
C MET A 29 -12.89 -7.69 1.64
N THR A 30 -13.56 -8.68 1.03
CA THR A 30 -12.99 -9.50 -0.05
C THR A 30 -12.68 -8.65 -1.28
N ARG A 31 -13.62 -7.79 -1.70
CA ARG A 31 -13.42 -6.86 -2.80
C ARG A 31 -12.31 -5.85 -2.50
N LEU A 32 -12.29 -5.31 -1.27
CA LEU A 32 -11.24 -4.40 -0.83
C LEU A 32 -9.87 -5.07 -0.89
N ALA A 33 -9.76 -6.31 -0.42
CA ALA A 33 -8.53 -7.09 -0.47
C ALA A 33 -8.06 -7.31 -1.91
N ASP A 34 -8.97 -7.71 -2.82
CA ASP A 34 -8.66 -7.89 -4.23
C ASP A 34 -8.12 -6.59 -4.86
N GLU A 35 -8.79 -5.46 -4.65
CA GLU A 35 -8.37 -4.16 -5.19
C GLU A 35 -6.99 -3.75 -4.65
N LEU A 36 -6.74 -3.93 -3.34
CA LEU A 36 -5.46 -3.59 -2.72
C LEU A 36 -4.33 -4.49 -3.21
N ILE A 37 -4.56 -5.80 -3.33
CA ILE A 37 -3.56 -6.76 -3.80
C ILE A 37 -3.24 -6.48 -5.27
N LEU A 38 -4.25 -6.29 -6.12
CA LEU A 38 -4.05 -5.99 -7.54
C LEU A 38 -3.32 -4.66 -7.74
N ALA A 39 -3.68 -3.61 -6.99
CA ALA A 39 -3.00 -2.32 -7.05
C ALA A 39 -1.54 -2.42 -6.59
N ALA A 40 -1.28 -3.15 -5.50
CA ALA A 40 0.06 -3.37 -5.00
C ALA A 40 0.93 -4.13 -6.02
N LEU A 41 0.38 -5.18 -6.65
CA LEU A 41 1.09 -5.96 -7.66
C LEU A 41 1.30 -5.19 -8.97
N ALA A 42 0.35 -4.34 -9.36
CA ALA A 42 0.50 -3.48 -10.56
C ALA A 42 1.57 -2.39 -10.36
N GLY A 43 1.69 -1.83 -9.16
CA GLY A 43 2.78 -0.91 -8.79
C GLY A 43 4.09 -1.64 -8.47
N SER A 44 4.02 -2.94 -8.15
CA SER A 44 5.15 -3.83 -7.98
C SER A 44 5.50 -4.48 -9.31
N SER A 45 5.84 -3.70 -10.35
CA SER A 45 6.80 -4.22 -11.30
C SER A 45 8.02 -4.60 -10.45
N LEU A 46 8.29 -5.90 -10.27
CA LEU A 46 9.41 -6.39 -9.48
C LEU A 46 10.70 -5.74 -10.01
N SER A 47 11.06 -4.59 -9.46
CA SER A 47 12.45 -4.17 -9.42
C SER A 47 13.10 -5.22 -8.55
N ALA A 48 13.82 -6.12 -9.20
CA ALA A 48 14.75 -7.03 -8.56
C ALA A 48 15.65 -6.20 -7.61
N GLY A 49 15.36 -6.26 -6.31
CA GLY A 49 16.08 -5.54 -5.26
C GLY A 49 15.17 -4.72 -4.36
N LEU A 50 14.73 -5.34 -3.24
CA LEU A 50 14.41 -4.83 -1.88
C LEU A 50 14.35 -3.30 -1.62
N PRO A 51 13.66 -2.80 -0.56
CA PRO A 51 12.81 -3.46 0.44
C PRO A 51 11.38 -2.88 0.50
N ILE A 52 10.41 -3.72 0.86
CA ILE A 52 9.07 -3.26 1.25
C ILE A 52 9.14 -2.79 2.71
N CYS A 53 9.18 -1.47 2.92
CA CYS A 53 8.61 -0.73 4.05
C CYS A 53 9.05 0.74 3.96
N GLY A 54 8.26 1.55 3.24
CA GLY A 54 8.41 3.00 3.20
C GLY A 54 7.11 3.65 3.63
N PHE A 55 7.06 4.09 4.88
CA PHE A 55 6.07 5.03 5.42
C PHE A 55 5.96 6.29 4.54
N PRO A 56 4.84 7.05 4.62
CA PRO A 56 4.53 8.13 3.69
C PRO A 56 5.63 9.21 3.68
N THR A 57 6.15 9.47 2.49
CA THR A 57 6.99 10.63 2.16
C THR A 57 6.19 11.90 2.41
N ALA A 58 6.47 12.57 3.53
CA ALA A 58 6.04 13.93 3.74
C ALA A 58 6.80 14.84 2.75
N HIS A 59 6.04 15.54 1.92
CA HIS A 59 6.48 16.72 1.21
C HIS A 59 7.20 17.68 2.17
N ALA A 60 8.47 17.95 1.91
CA ALA A 60 9.13 19.18 2.32
C ALA A 60 9.85 19.73 1.09
N ALA A 61 9.08 20.45 0.27
CA ALA A 61 9.64 21.43 -0.64
C ALA A 61 10.17 22.58 0.22
N GLU A 62 11.48 22.72 0.32
CA GLU A 62 12.10 23.96 0.76
C GLU A 62 13.17 24.33 -0.26
N SER A 63 12.71 25.12 -1.22
CA SER A 63 13.53 25.85 -2.18
C SER A 63 14.37 26.89 -1.43
N ALA A 64 15.61 26.55 -1.09
CA ALA A 64 16.61 27.54 -0.68
C ALA A 64 17.46 27.95 -1.90
N THR A 65 17.18 29.16 -2.38
CA THR A 65 17.82 29.92 -3.45
C THR A 65 19.35 29.97 -3.34
N PRO A 66 20.12 29.87 -4.45
CA PRO A 66 21.57 30.08 -4.43
C PRO A 66 21.88 31.57 -4.58
N GLY A 67 22.39 32.20 -3.51
CA GLY A 67 22.95 33.56 -3.53
C GLY A 67 24.42 33.52 -3.19
N ARG A 68 25.27 33.18 -4.16
CA ARG A 68 26.74 33.19 -4.07
C ARG A 68 27.28 34.47 -4.73
N GLN A 69 28.31 35.03 -4.08
CA GLN A 69 29.35 35.98 -4.53
C GLN A 69 29.12 37.49 -4.42
N ALA A 70 29.98 38.14 -3.63
CA ALA A 70 31.05 39.06 -4.05
C ALA A 70 31.61 39.71 -2.76
N ALA A 71 32.88 40.01 -2.53
CA ALA A 71 34.16 39.81 -3.19
C ALA A 71 35.23 39.91 -2.07
#